data_AF-A0A524FXB8-F1
#
_entry.id   AF-A0A524FXB8-F1
#
_cell.length_a   1.000
_cell.length_b   1.000
_cell.length_c   1.000
_cell.angle_alpha   90.00
_cell.angle_beta   90.00
_cell.angle_gamma   90.00
#
_symmetry.space_group_name_H-M   'P 1'
#
loop_
_entity.id
_entity.type
_entity.pdbx_description
1 polymer ?
#
loop_
_entity_poly.entity_id
_entity_poly.type
_entity_poly.pdbx_seq_one_letter_code
_entity_poly.pdbx_strand_id
1 'polypeptide(L)'
;MATGLLAVGTINEIHLNFTHHNRDYVVFSTNHSKFFFLYFKHEKKPIRSLFYGDNFLTLISSYLNDSNVECIECQLGIHIKGGISVDGSDQVNFNITRQESNKILKKLKKKLRTKTNYIDYF
;
A
#
# COMPACT_ATOMS: atom_id res chain seq x y z
N MET A 1 20.97 2.22 13.57
CA MET A 1 20.18 3.45 13.78
C MET A 1 18.74 3.14 13.38
N ALA A 2 17.81 3.06 14.35
CA ALA A 2 16.42 2.70 14.09
C ALA A 2 15.65 3.94 13.62
N THR A 3 15.09 3.88 12.41
CA THR A 3 14.27 4.93 11.79
C THR A 3 12.94 5.08 12.53
N GLY A 4 12.83 6.09 13.40
CA GLY A 4 11.57 6.47 14.06
C GLY A 4 10.61 7.29 13.18
N LEU A 5 10.68 7.17 11.84
CA LEU A 5 10.00 8.12 10.94
C LEU A 5 8.52 7.81 10.70
N LEU A 6 8.06 6.60 11.03
CA LEU A 6 6.66 6.20 10.89
C LEU A 6 6.14 5.73 12.26
N ALA A 7 5.84 6.66 13.16
CA ALA A 7 5.01 6.33 14.31
C ALA A 7 3.73 5.67 13.76
N VAL A 8 3.52 4.38 14.06
CA VAL A 8 2.40 3.61 13.51
C VAL A 8 1.10 4.22 14.02
N GLY A 9 0.55 5.17 13.28
CA GLY A 9 -0.70 5.86 13.56
C GLY A 9 -1.92 4.95 13.43
N THR A 10 -3.09 5.44 13.79
CA THR A 10 -4.36 4.82 13.42
C THR A 10 -4.66 5.11 11.94
N ILE A 11 -5.42 4.23 11.29
CA ILE A 11 -5.91 4.52 9.94
C ILE A 11 -6.96 5.62 10.06
N ASN A 12 -6.61 6.79 9.51
CA ASN A 12 -7.48 7.95 9.50
C ASN A 12 -8.65 7.67 8.56
N GLU A 13 -8.32 7.47 7.28
CA GLU A 13 -9.29 7.37 6.20
C GLU A 13 -8.85 6.35 5.14
N ILE A 14 -9.82 5.63 4.59
CA ILE A 14 -9.67 4.83 3.36
C ILE A 14 -10.15 5.71 2.22
N HIS A 15 -9.25 6.09 1.33
CA HIS A 15 -9.55 7.03 0.26
C HIS A 15 -10.06 6.34 -0.99
N LEU A 16 -9.42 5.23 -1.38
CA LEU A 16 -9.79 4.43 -2.54
C LEU A 16 -9.71 2.94 -2.21
N ASN A 17 -10.63 2.17 -2.79
CA ASN A 17 -10.61 0.71 -2.77
C ASN A 17 -11.13 0.22 -4.12
N PHE A 18 -10.27 -0.43 -4.90
CA PHE A 18 -10.56 -0.81 -6.28
C PHE A 18 -9.74 -2.02 -6.70
N THR A 19 -10.15 -2.65 -7.79
CA THR A 19 -9.42 -3.76 -8.41
C THR A 19 -8.96 -3.33 -9.80
N HIS A 20 -7.69 -3.59 -10.15
CA HIS A 20 -7.12 -3.29 -11.47
C HIS A 20 -6.19 -4.42 -11.89
N HIS A 21 -6.43 -5.01 -13.07
CA HIS A 21 -5.66 -6.15 -13.61
C HIS A 21 -5.36 -7.28 -12.59
N ASN A 22 -6.39 -7.82 -11.93
CA ASN A 22 -6.32 -8.90 -10.92
C ASN A 22 -5.51 -8.55 -9.66
N ARG A 23 -5.41 -7.26 -9.34
CA ARG A 23 -4.84 -6.78 -8.09
C ARG A 23 -5.87 -5.93 -7.35
N ASP A 24 -6.02 -6.21 -6.07
CA ASP A 24 -6.83 -5.41 -5.16
C ASP A 24 -5.96 -4.32 -4.55
N TYR A 25 -6.39 -3.07 -4.67
CA TYR A 25 -5.70 -1.90 -4.18
C TYR A 25 -6.49 -1.20 -3.07
N VAL A 26 -5.78 -0.72 -2.06
CA VAL A 26 -6.33 0.13 -1.02
C VAL A 26 -5.40 1.33 -0.81
N VAL A 27 -5.92 2.53 -1.06
CA VAL A 27 -5.23 3.80 -0.78
C VAL A 27 -5.80 4.36 0.51
N PHE A 28 -4.93 4.68 1.47
CA PHE A 28 -5.36 5.14 2.79
C PHE A 28 -4.37 6.12 3.40
N SER A 29 -4.81 6.83 4.44
CA SER A 29 -3.98 7.74 5.23
C SER A 29 -3.93 7.32 6.69
N THR A 30 -2.92 7.79 7.40
CA THR A 30 -2.80 7.61 8.85
C THR A 30 -2.74 8.97 9.52
N ASN A 31 -3.14 9.04 10.80
CA ASN A 31 -3.14 10.29 11.54
C ASN A 31 -1.73 10.83 11.90
N HIS A 32 -0.67 10.02 11.75
CA HIS A 32 0.70 10.38 12.15
C HIS A 32 1.68 10.52 10.97
N SER A 33 1.20 10.37 9.73
CA SER A 33 2.03 10.49 8.54
C SER A 33 1.40 11.48 7.58
N LYS A 34 2.23 12.36 7.02
CA LYS A 34 1.86 13.24 5.90
C LYS A 34 1.74 12.48 4.57
N PHE A 35 2.15 11.22 4.53
CA PHE A 35 2.14 10.39 3.33
C PHE A 35 0.84 9.61 3.20
N PHE A 36 0.49 9.32 1.96
CA PHE A 36 -0.51 8.31 1.62
C PHE A 36 0.15 6.94 1.56
N PHE A 37 -0.63 5.92 1.89
CA PHE A 37 -0.22 4.53 1.81
C PHE A 37 -1.03 3.85 0.70
N LEU A 38 -0.35 3.00 -0.05
CA LEU A 38 -0.95 2.10 -1.02
C LEU A 38 -0.60 0.67 -0.62
N TYR A 39 -1.62 -0.10 -0.26
CA TYR A 39 -1.50 -1.55 -0.20
C TYR A 39 -2.07 -2.14 -1.49
N PHE A 40 -1.41 -3.15 -2.04
CA PHE A 40 -2.04 -4.00 -3.04
C PHE A 40 -1.62 -5.46 -2.91
N LYS A 41 -2.45 -6.34 -3.46
CA LYS A 41 -2.19 -7.77 -3.56
C LYS A 41 -2.74 -8.29 -4.87
N HIS A 42 -2.00 -9.18 -5.51
CA HIS A 42 -2.51 -9.94 -6.65
C HIS A 42 -3.41 -11.09 -6.18
N GLU A 43 -4.54 -11.30 -6.84
CA GLU A 43 -5.51 -12.34 -6.47
C GLU A 43 -4.98 -13.77 -6.59
N LYS A 44 -4.13 -14.05 -7.60
CA LYS A 44 -3.67 -15.40 -7.95
C LYS A 44 -2.19 -15.65 -7.70
N LYS A 45 -1.38 -14.58 -7.72
CA LYS A 45 0.07 -14.68 -7.55
C LYS A 45 0.45 -14.27 -6.13
N PRO A 46 1.55 -14.78 -5.56
CA PRO A 46 2.05 -14.39 -4.25
C PRO A 46 2.70 -12.99 -4.26
N ILE A 47 2.08 -12.03 -4.95
CA ILE A 47 2.54 -10.66 -5.10
C ILE A 47 1.72 -9.77 -4.16
N ARG A 48 2.41 -9.02 -3.31
CA ARG A 48 1.78 -8.00 -2.46
C ARG A 48 2.78 -6.94 -2.07
N SER A 49 2.31 -5.71 -1.92
CA SER A 49 3.17 -4.60 -1.51
C SER A 49 2.42 -3.61 -0.62
N LEU A 50 3.18 -2.92 0.22
CA LEU A 50 2.74 -1.75 0.96
C LEU A 50 3.74 -0.64 0.68
N PHE A 51 3.32 0.37 -0.06
CA PHE A 51 4.09 1.57 -0.34
C PHE A 51 3.55 2.76 0.43
N TYR A 52 4.41 3.74 0.71
CA TYR A 52 3.99 5.06 1.17
C TYR A 52 4.72 6.16 0.39
N GLY A 53 4.04 7.28 0.21
CA GLY A 53 4.53 8.34 -0.65
C GLY A 53 3.67 9.59 -0.66
N ASP A 54 4.10 10.57 -1.44
CA ASP A 54 3.36 11.80 -1.70
C ASP A 54 2.49 11.67 -2.95
N ASN A 55 1.43 12.47 -3.04
CA ASN A 55 0.58 12.63 -4.24
C ASN A 55 -0.07 11.34 -4.82
N PHE A 56 -0.08 10.22 -4.08
CA PHE A 56 -0.67 8.98 -4.58
C PHE A 56 -2.13 9.13 -4.99
N LEU A 57 -2.92 9.88 -4.23
CA LEU A 57 -4.35 10.01 -4.50
C LEU A 57 -4.63 10.61 -5.88
N THR A 58 -4.02 11.76 -6.16
CA THR A 58 -4.14 12.45 -7.46
C THR A 58 -3.64 11.59 -8.61
N LEU A 59 -2.46 10.98 -8.47
CA LEU A 59 -1.84 10.18 -9.54
C LEU A 59 -2.65 8.93 -9.85
N ILE A 60 -3.06 8.18 -8.82
CA ILE A 60 -3.86 6.96 -9.00
C ILE A 60 -5.19 7.29 -9.65
N SER A 61 -5.86 8.38 -9.24
CA SER A 61 -7.09 8.82 -9.91
C SER A 61 -6.87 9.16 -11.38
N SER A 62 -5.73 9.73 -11.77
CA SER A 62 -5.38 9.95 -13.18
C SER A 62 -5.18 8.64 -13.93
N TYR A 63 -4.42 7.70 -13.34
CA TYR A 63 -4.07 6.44 -13.98
C TYR A 63 -5.28 5.50 -14.15
N LEU A 64 -6.24 5.54 -13.25
CA LEU A 64 -7.47 4.76 -13.36
C LEU A 64 -8.35 5.17 -14.56
N ASN A 65 -8.16 6.37 -15.10
CA ASN A 65 -8.86 6.85 -16.28
C ASN A 65 -8.08 6.63 -17.59
N ASP A 66 -6.85 6.10 -17.51
CA ASP A 66 -6.00 5.82 -18.67
C ASP A 66 -5.93 4.31 -18.92
N SER A 67 -6.54 3.86 -20.01
CA SER A 67 -6.58 2.45 -20.39
C SER A 67 -5.21 1.85 -20.74
N ASN A 68 -4.19 2.68 -20.96
CA ASN A 68 -2.84 2.23 -21.27
C ASN A 68 -2.02 1.90 -20.01
N VAL A 69 -2.52 2.23 -18.81
CA VAL A 69 -1.80 1.97 -17.56
C VAL A 69 -2.07 0.54 -17.07
N GLU A 70 -1.14 -0.38 -17.35
CA GLU A 70 -1.26 -1.77 -16.89
C GLU A 70 -0.91 -1.98 -15.40
N CYS A 71 -0.05 -1.11 -14.86
CA CYS A 71 0.53 -1.26 -13.52
C CYS A 71 0.55 0.09 -12.79
N ILE A 72 -0.39 0.28 -11.86
CA ILE A 72 -0.53 1.53 -11.11
C ILE A 72 0.75 1.80 -10.29
N GLU A 73 1.27 0.79 -9.60
CA GLU A 73 2.45 0.91 -8.75
C GLU A 73 3.73 1.25 -9.52
N CYS A 74 3.83 0.79 -10.78
CA CYS A 74 4.97 1.07 -11.65
C CYS A 74 5.01 2.57 -12.03
N GLN A 75 3.84 3.19 -12.17
CA GLN A 75 3.72 4.61 -12.52
C GLN A 75 3.92 5.56 -11.33
N LEU A 76 3.94 5.04 -10.09
CA LEU A 76 4.17 5.86 -8.90
C LEU A 76 5.65 6.24 -8.72
N GLY A 77 6.58 5.39 -9.18
CA GLY A 77 8.01 5.69 -9.30
C GLY A 77 8.59 6.56 -8.19
N ILE A 78 9.00 7.78 -8.54
CA ILE A 78 9.68 8.75 -7.65
C ILE A 78 8.84 9.24 -6.46
N HIS A 79 7.52 9.04 -6.50
CA HIS A 79 6.62 9.41 -5.42
C HIS A 79 6.64 8.37 -4.29
N ILE A 80 7.14 7.16 -4.53
CA ILE A 80 7.35 6.15 -3.48
C ILE A 80 8.53 6.59 -2.61
N LYS A 81 8.27 6.83 -1.32
CA LYS A 81 9.31 7.18 -0.33
C LYS A 81 9.78 5.99 0.49
N GLY A 82 8.99 4.92 0.50
CA GLY A 82 9.36 3.66 1.09
C GLY A 82 8.24 2.64 0.96
N GLY A 83 8.56 1.42 1.37
CA GLY A 83 7.61 0.32 1.35
C GLY A 83 8.28 -1.04 1.37
N ILE A 84 7.44 -2.05 1.28
CA ILE A 84 7.81 -3.45 1.23
C ILE A 84 7.04 -4.11 0.10
N SER A 85 7.70 -4.97 -0.66
CA SER A 85 7.12 -5.74 -1.75
C SER A 85 7.57 -7.18 -1.65
N VAL A 86 6.64 -8.10 -1.92
CA VAL A 86 6.92 -9.53 -2.09
C VAL A 86 6.50 -9.95 -3.49
N ASP A 87 7.36 -10.69 -4.17
CA ASP A 87 7.07 -11.39 -5.42
C ASP A 87 7.65 -12.81 -5.35
N GLY A 88 6.79 -13.80 -5.12
CA GLY A 88 7.24 -15.18 -4.91
C GLY A 88 8.05 -15.34 -3.62
N SER A 89 9.31 -15.77 -3.76
CA SER A 89 10.26 -15.89 -2.65
C SER A 89 10.98 -14.59 -2.31
N ASP A 90 10.90 -13.59 -3.19
CA ASP A 90 11.70 -12.38 -3.08
C ASP A 90 10.94 -11.34 -2.27
N GLN A 91 11.62 -10.77 -1.28
CA GLN A 91 11.09 -9.68 -0.47
C GLN A 91 12.07 -8.51 -0.50
N VAL A 92 11.59 -7.34 -0.88
CA VAL A 92 12.35 -6.10 -0.89
C VAL A 92 11.69 -5.12 0.06
N ASN A 93 12.47 -4.51 0.94
CA ASN A 93 12.02 -3.47 1.86
C ASN A 93 12.94 -2.24 1.79
N PHE A 94 12.34 -1.06 1.70
CA PHE A 94 13.03 0.21 1.61
C PHE A 94 12.36 1.24 2.52
N ASN A 95 13.13 1.87 3.42
CA ASN A 95 12.65 2.88 4.39
C ASN A 95 11.45 2.47 5.28
N ILE A 96 11.15 1.17 5.35
CA ILE A 96 10.19 0.61 6.29
C ILE A 96 10.62 -0.82 6.63
N THR A 97 10.37 -1.24 7.86
CA THR A 97 10.58 -2.62 8.27
C THR A 97 9.34 -3.47 8.01
N ARG A 98 9.55 -4.79 7.89
CA ARG A 98 8.46 -5.78 7.86
C ARG A 98 7.54 -5.65 9.07
N GLN A 99 8.10 -5.42 10.26
CA GLN A 99 7.33 -5.28 11.50
C GLN A 99 6.41 -4.05 11.48
N GLU A 100 6.91 -2.89 11.04
CA GLU A 100 6.11 -1.68 10.90
C GLU A 100 5.00 -1.86 9.88
N SER A 101 5.33 -2.43 8.72
CA SER A 101 4.38 -2.74 7.66
C SER A 101 3.24 -3.62 8.17
N ASN A 102 3.55 -4.70 8.88
CA ASN A 102 2.54 -5.59 9.45
C ASN A 102 1.69 -4.92 10.53
N LYS A 103 2.25 -4.01 11.34
CA LYS A 103 1.47 -3.23 12.29
C LYS A 103 0.48 -2.30 11.57
N ILE A 104 0.88 -1.67 10.47
CA ILE A 104 0.00 -0.84 9.64
C ILE A 104 -1.12 -1.71 9.03
N LEU A 105 -0.78 -2.81 8.38
CA LEU A 105 -1.75 -3.71 7.74
C LEU A 105 -2.73 -4.31 8.74
N LYS A 106 -2.30 -4.62 9.97
CA LYS A 106 -3.20 -5.08 11.03
C LYS A 106 -4.25 -4.03 11.39
N LYS A 107 -3.89 -2.75 11.39
CA LYS A 107 -4.84 -1.65 11.63
C LYS A 107 -5.75 -1.41 10.43
N LEU A 108 -5.21 -1.50 9.21
CA LEU A 108 -5.98 -1.45 7.97
C LEU A 108 -7.06 -2.54 7.92
N LYS A 109 -6.67 -3.79 8.18
CA LYS A 109 -7.58 -4.94 8.23
C LYS A 109 -8.72 -4.74 9.23
N LYS A 110 -8.42 -4.16 10.40
CA LYS A 110 -9.45 -3.80 11.40
C LYS A 110 -10.40 -2.70 10.91
N LYS A 111 -9.88 -1.64 10.26
CA LYS A 111 -10.68 -0.52 9.73
C LYS A 111 -11.65 -0.97 8.65
N LEU A 112 -11.25 -1.91 7.80
CA LEU A 112 -12.08 -2.47 6.72
C LEU A 112 -13.21 -3.40 7.19
N ARG A 113 -13.33 -3.67 8.51
CA ARG A 113 -14.45 -4.38 9.17
C ARG A 113 -14.98 -5.61 8.40
N THR A 114 -14.27 -6.73 8.54
CA THR A 114 -14.75 -8.12 8.26
C THR A 114 -15.06 -8.55 6.82
N LYS A 115 -14.78 -7.77 5.77
CA LYS A 115 -14.76 -8.31 4.39
C LYS A 115 -13.51 -9.16 4.06
N THR A 116 -12.74 -9.59 5.07
CA THR A 116 -11.27 -9.65 4.94
C THR A 116 -10.65 -11.01 4.64
N ASN A 117 -10.62 -11.39 3.36
CA ASN A 117 -9.60 -12.30 2.79
C ASN A 117 -8.51 -11.55 1.97
N TYR A 118 -8.56 -10.22 1.89
CA TYR A 118 -7.75 -9.41 0.96
C TYR A 118 -6.43 -8.84 1.52
N ILE A 119 -6.31 -8.71 2.84
CA ILE A 119 -5.09 -8.17 3.48
C ILE A 119 -4.25 -9.31 4.04
N ASP A 120 -3.08 -9.50 3.42
CA ASP A 120 -2.04 -10.44 3.80
C ASP A 120 -0.87 -9.68 4.44
N TYR A 121 -0.27 -10.29 5.46
CA TYR A 121 0.90 -9.73 6.11
C TYR A 121 2.18 -10.20 5.41
N PHE A 122 3.26 -9.45 5.61
CA PHE A 122 4.59 -9.79 5.15
C PHE A 122 5.21 -10.81 6.09
#